data_AF-A0A2P7QI77-F1
#
_entry.id   AF-A0A2P7QI77-F1
#
_cell.length_a   1.000
_cell.length_b   1.000
_cell.length_c   1.000
_cell.angle_alpha   90.00
_cell.angle_beta   90.00
_cell.angle_gamma   90.00
#
_symmetry.space_group_name_H-M   'P 1'
#
loop_
_entity.id
_entity.type
_entity.pdbx_description
1 polymer ?
#
loop_
_entity_poly.entity_id
_entity_poly.type
_entity_poly.pdbx_seq_one_letter_code
_entity_poly.pdbx_strand_id
1 'polypeptide(L)'
;MGEKIVPTPLPRENDADNVWGPAWHAWRTQDGHVLEYDTGDLAGTDRLLSIDAEAFERLRADPGAFDALIAPARSDSTSPQPN
;
A
#
# COMPACT_ATOMS: atom_id res chain seq x y z
N MET A 1 -24.26 19.60 -14.07
CA MET A 1 -22.86 19.22 -14.38
C MET A 1 -22.22 18.85 -13.06
N GLY A 2 -21.82 17.60 -12.88
CA GLY A 2 -21.18 17.17 -11.64
C GLY A 2 -19.76 17.75 -11.62
N GLU A 3 -19.52 18.71 -10.73
CA GLU A 3 -18.16 19.15 -10.43
C GLU A 3 -17.36 17.92 -10.02
N LYS A 4 -16.44 17.49 -10.88
CA LYS A 4 -15.35 16.61 -10.45
C LYS A 4 -14.57 17.43 -9.44
N ILE A 5 -14.84 17.17 -8.16
CA ILE A 5 -13.92 17.45 -7.07
C ILE A 5 -12.65 16.67 -7.40
N VAL A 6 -11.77 17.29 -8.19
CA VAL A 6 -10.37 16.90 -8.25
C VAL A 6 -9.82 17.34 -6.90
N PRO A 7 -9.52 16.42 -5.96
CA PRO A 7 -8.90 16.83 -4.73
C PRO A 7 -7.64 17.60 -5.10
N THR A 8 -7.60 18.87 -4.68
CA THR A 8 -6.42 19.71 -4.77
C THR A 8 -5.23 18.86 -4.34
N PRO A 9 -4.15 18.76 -5.12
CA PRO A 9 -2.97 18.03 -4.69
C PRO A 9 -2.44 18.75 -3.44
N LEU A 10 -2.88 18.28 -2.28
CA LEU A 10 -2.22 18.57 -1.02
C LEU A 10 -0.76 18.19 -1.23
N PRO A 11 0.20 18.99 -0.77
CA PRO A 11 1.59 18.61 -0.82
C PRO A 11 1.68 17.23 -0.15
N ARG A 12 1.95 16.21 -0.95
CA ARG A 12 2.07 14.81 -0.50
C ARG A 12 3.38 14.71 0.27
N GLU A 13 3.40 15.29 1.46
CA GLU A 13 4.54 15.22 2.35
C GLU A 13 4.39 13.97 3.21
N ASN A 14 5.47 13.18 3.27
CA ASN A 14 5.51 12.05 4.18
C ASN A 14 5.64 12.59 5.61
N ASP A 15 4.67 12.29 6.45
CA ASP A 15 4.62 12.70 7.85
C ASP A 15 4.67 11.49 8.80
N ALA A 16 4.34 11.69 10.07
CA ALA A 16 4.40 10.62 11.07
C ALA A 16 3.27 9.59 10.92
N ASP A 17 2.16 10.00 10.31
CA ASP A 17 0.94 9.20 10.21
C ASP A 17 0.58 8.89 8.76
N ASN A 18 1.16 9.56 7.76
CA ASN A 18 0.89 9.34 6.34
C ASN A 18 2.18 9.25 5.51
N VAL A 19 2.22 8.28 4.59
CA VAL A 19 3.30 8.07 3.63
C VAL A 19 2.68 7.92 2.25
N TRP A 20 3.14 8.74 1.30
CA TRP A 20 2.62 8.79 -0.06
C TRP A 20 3.62 8.24 -1.06
N GLY A 21 3.15 7.34 -1.91
CA GLY A 21 3.87 6.83 -3.06
C GLY A 21 3.33 7.36 -4.39
N PRO A 22 3.92 6.90 -5.52
CA PRO A 22 3.47 7.27 -6.86
C PRO A 22 2.03 6.83 -7.17
N ALA A 23 1.64 5.65 -6.71
CA ALA A 23 0.32 5.03 -6.95
C ALA A 23 -0.23 4.31 -5.70
N TRP A 24 0.28 4.68 -4.52
CA TRP A 24 -0.11 4.11 -3.24
C TRP A 24 -0.06 5.15 -2.12
N HIS A 25 -0.77 4.88 -1.03
CA HIS A 25 -0.84 5.72 0.15
C HIS A 25 -0.94 4.81 1.38
N ALA A 26 -0.01 4.99 2.33
CA ALA A 26 -0.07 4.32 3.61
C ALA A 26 -0.42 5.32 4.71
N TRP A 27 -1.32 4.96 5.61
CA TRP A 27 -1.64 5.77 6.77
C TRP A 27 -1.82 4.95 8.04
N ARG A 28 -1.66 5.61 9.17
CA ARG A 28 -1.94 5.06 10.49
C ARG A 28 -3.42 5.21 10.84
N THR A 29 -3.99 4.15 11.38
CA THR A 29 -5.35 4.08 11.92
C THR A 29 -5.29 3.76 13.42
N GLN A 30 -6.45 3.79 14.09
CA GLN A 30 -6.53 3.41 15.51
C GLN A 30 -6.20 1.93 15.74
N ASP A 31 -6.47 1.08 14.74
CA ASP A 31 -6.32 -0.38 14.83
C ASP A 31 -5.00 -0.90 14.24
N GLY A 32 -4.22 -0.06 13.55
CA GLY A 32 -2.98 -0.47 12.88
C GLY A 32 -2.57 0.47 11.75
N HIS A 33 -1.84 -0.02 10.76
CA HIS A 33 -1.47 0.74 9.56
C HIS A 33 -2.14 0.12 8.33
N VAL A 34 -2.52 0.98 7.39
CA VAL A 34 -3.22 0.58 6.18
C VAL A 34 -2.46 1.12 5.00
N LEU A 35 -2.26 0.29 3.98
CA LEU A 35 -1.72 0.63 2.68
C LEU A 35 -2.82 0.50 1.64
N GLU A 36 -3.16 1.62 1.01
CA GLU A 36 -4.00 1.67 -0.17
C GLU A 36 -3.12 1.77 -1.41
N TYR A 37 -3.45 1.02 -2.46
CA TYR A 37 -2.75 1.12 -3.73
C TYR A 37 -3.65 0.82 -4.92
N ASP A 38 -3.40 1.53 -6.02
CA ASP A 38 -4.04 1.23 -7.29
C ASP A 38 -3.44 -0.05 -7.88
N THR A 39 -4.30 -0.97 -8.29
CA THR A 39 -3.86 -2.22 -8.93
C THR A 39 -3.71 -2.10 -10.44
N GLY A 40 -4.14 -0.98 -11.03
CA GLY A 40 -4.21 -0.81 -12.48
C GLY A 40 -5.18 -1.79 -13.15
N ASP A 41 -5.99 -2.52 -12.38
CA ASP A 41 -7.03 -3.39 -12.93
C ASP A 41 -8.09 -2.52 -13.61
N LEU A 42 -8.62 -2.98 -14.75
CA LEU A 42 -9.60 -2.22 -15.54
C LEU A 42 -10.88 -1.87 -14.75
N ALA A 43 -11.10 -2.55 -13.63
CA ALA A 43 -12.16 -2.24 -12.68
C ALA A 43 -11.90 -1.00 -11.80
N GLY A 44 -10.69 -0.43 -11.81
CA GLY A 44 -10.32 0.76 -11.02
C GLY A 44 -10.51 0.54 -9.52
N THR A 45 -10.19 -0.66 -9.03
CA THR A 45 -10.40 -1.03 -7.63
C THR A 45 -9.11 -0.80 -6.85
N ASP A 46 -9.11 0.23 -6.02
CA ASP A 46 -8.10 0.45 -5.00
C ASP A 46 -8.09 -0.76 -4.04
N ARG A 47 -6.90 -1.29 -3.75
CA ARG A 47 -6.74 -2.37 -2.77
C ARG A 47 -6.26 -1.80 -1.47
N LEU A 48 -6.89 -2.26 -0.39
CA LEU A 48 -6.51 -1.96 0.98
C LEU A 48 -5.80 -3.19 1.55
N LEU A 49 -4.60 -2.99 2.06
CA LEU A 49 -3.79 -3.98 2.73
C LEU A 49 -3.44 -3.50 4.13
N SER A 50 -3.81 -4.26 5.15
CA SER A 50 -3.33 -4.01 6.51
C SER A 50 -1.84 -4.35 6.58
N ILE A 51 -1.03 -3.37 6.99
CA ILE A 51 0.41 -3.52 7.17
C ILE A 51 0.77 -3.28 8.64
N ASP A 52 1.84 -3.92 9.09
CA ASP A 52 2.41 -3.66 10.41
C ASP A 52 3.23 -2.36 10.43
N ALA A 53 3.57 -1.92 11.65
CA ALA A 53 4.35 -0.70 11.85
C ALA A 53 5.75 -0.77 11.22
N GLU A 54 6.36 -1.96 11.15
CA GLU A 54 7.68 -2.13 10.53
C GLU A 54 7.59 -1.92 9.02
N ALA A 55 6.58 -2.49 8.36
CA ALA A 55 6.30 -2.24 6.94
C ALA A 55 6.03 -0.75 6.65
N PHE A 56 5.30 -0.06 7.53
CA PHE A 56 5.04 1.38 7.40
C PHE A 56 6.33 2.21 7.49
N GLU A 57 7.18 1.95 8.49
CA GLU A 57 8.47 2.64 8.62
C GLU A 57 9.42 2.30 7.46
N ARG A 58 9.37 1.08 6.92
CA ARG A 58 10.11 0.74 5.69
C ARG A 58 9.66 1.57 4.51
N LEU A 59 8.35 1.70 4.27
CA LEU A 59 7.81 2.54 3.19
C LEU A 59 8.19 4.00 3.37
N ARG A 60 8.25 4.48 4.61
CA ARG A 60 8.67 5.84 4.94
C ARG A 60 10.15 6.09 4.62
N ALA A 61 11.01 5.13 4.93
CA ALA A 61 12.45 5.23 4.68
C ALA A 61 12.81 4.97 3.21
N ASP A 62 12.12 4.01 2.58
CA ASP A 62 12.32 3.59 1.20
C ASP A 62 10.96 3.34 0.51
N PRO A 63 10.46 4.31 -0.26
CA PRO A 63 9.24 4.14 -1.06
C PRO A 63 9.31 2.99 -2.07
N GLY A 64 10.52 2.52 -2.44
CA GLY A 64 10.72 1.36 -3.31
C GLY A 64 10.40 0.01 -2.65
N ALA A 65 10.25 -0.02 -1.32
CA ALA A 65 9.87 -1.23 -0.59
C ALA A 65 8.42 -1.67 -0.86
N PHE A 66 7.60 -0.81 -1.48
CA PHE A 66 6.22 -1.10 -1.85
C PHE A 66 6.07 -2.39 -2.66
N ASP A 67 6.86 -2.56 -3.72
CA ASP A 67 6.79 -3.74 -4.58
C ASP A 67 7.02 -5.04 -3.81
N ALA A 68 7.86 -5.00 -2.77
CA ALA A 68 8.12 -6.15 -1.92
C ALA A 68 6.95 -6.46 -0.96
N LEU A 69 6.15 -5.47 -0.58
CA LEU A 69 4.98 -5.64 0.29
C LEU A 69 3.77 -6.19 -0.47
N ILE A 70 3.58 -5.74 -1.72
CA ILE A 70 2.47 -6.20 -2.56
C ILE A 70 2.83 -7.41 -3.43
N ALA A 71 4.10 -7.80 -3.48
CA ALA A 71 4.51 -9.02 -4.15
C ALA A 71 3.71 -10.18 -3.55
N PRO A 72 3.04 -11.01 -4.38
CA PRO A 72 2.45 -12.22 -3.85
C PRO A 72 3.59 -13.00 -3.21
N ALA A 73 3.50 -13.23 -1.90
CA ALA A 73 4.36 -14.18 -1.22
C ALA A 73 4.29 -15.41 -2.09
N ARG A 74 5.36 -15.71 -2.83
CA ARG A 74 5.40 -16.94 -3.61
C ARG A 74 5.10 -17.99 -2.58
N SER A 75 3.92 -18.58 -2.71
CA SER A 75 3.55 -19.74 -1.94
C SER A 75 4.58 -20.77 -2.39
N ASP A 76 5.68 -20.84 -1.66
CA ASP A 76 6.56 -21.99 -1.66
C ASP A 76 5.77 -23.09 -0.95
N SER A 77 4.71 -23.55 -1.62
CA SER A 77 4.11 -24.84 -1.38
C SER A 77 4.98 -25.87 -2.10
N THR A 78 6.26 -25.93 -1.75
CA THR A 78 6.98 -27.20 -1.82
C THR A 78 6.56 -27.99 -0.58
N SER A 79 5.36 -28.56 -0.62
CA SER A 79 5.03 -29.67 0.25
C SER A 79 6.03 -30.79 -0.04
N PRO A 80 6.77 -31.33 0.95
CA PRO A 80 7.47 -32.58 0.73
C PRO A 80 6.39 -33.66 0.59
N GLN A 81 6.25 -34.22 -0.61
CA GLN A 81 5.42 -35.40 -0.84
C GLN A 81 6.13 -36.59 -0.16
N PRO A 82 5.58 -37.20 0.90
CA PRO A 82 6.16 -38.41 1.47
C PRO A 82 5.85 -39.60 0.54
N ASN A 83 6.87 -40.42 0.29
CA ASN A 83 6.77 -41.71 -0.40
C ASN A 83 6.75 -42.83 0.64
#